data_AF-A0A9E1ZKC8-F1
#
_entry.id   AF-A0A9E1ZKC8-F1
#
_cell.length_a   1.000
_cell.length_b   1.000
_cell.length_c   1.000
_cell.angle_alpha   90.00
_cell.angle_beta   90.00
_cell.angle_gamma   90.00
#
_symmetry.space_group_name_H-M   'P 1'
#
loop_
_entity.id
_entity.type
_entity.pdbx_description
1 polymer ?
#
loop_
_entity_poly.entity_id
_entity_poly.type
_entity_poly.pdbx_seq_one_letter_code
_entity_poly.pdbx_strand_id
1 'polypeptide(L)'
;MGRKKSKTKLGEIFLFLLSGLFALLNTESVFAAPEPPSEPDRYTSVIVEYTSYEWWLLRWEDSEIVCEMNIEHEDKPTLGEVYIDCGEALYTAWLEQEACPPETITRKPADCPGYYLHYSSSIPKEREIALALPPPVVWITLEDCFSEDGTNRCDLPPTLVLHGDEPLSGEKILRINGELDGESFSCDSALCELPLSETEEEGITLTFWADSSYGDSSYLFDAHIRVIYMEDEDTNEHFWYVDVLSAQWRGEANASCSESWDAFPPIGGVPEWLSTPEDVADLESDLPYSYLAGNLISRKIVDASHCADFGVDAYGQATACGLDAAQPSMVEWQNRFDSLIMKASEETSIPATLIKRLFARESQFWPGIFNAGEDVGLGQLTENGADIAFLWNPVFFEEFCPLVFEGNECEGGYLDLNEAQQERVRGALVYSVNAMKDDAPLGVDLAQADYSVSIFANTLLGSCEQTGTVVFNNTAQSPGALTSYEDLWKFTLVNYNAGAGCLSLALGETIGNNQEINWENLSSNLTVVCMGAKDYVEDISE
;
A
#
# COMPACT_ATOMS: atom_id res chain seq x y z
N MET A 1 49.24 63.79 36.60
CA MET A 1 48.46 62.59 36.99
C MET A 1 49.43 61.62 37.68
N GLY A 2 49.29 61.07 38.91
CA GLY A 2 48.16 60.96 39.86
C GLY A 2 47.08 60.00 39.33
N ARG A 3 46.58 58.94 40.00
CA ARG A 3 46.70 58.32 41.35
C ARG A 3 46.36 56.79 41.18
N LYS A 4 46.61 55.79 42.06
CA LYS A 4 47.28 55.64 43.38
C LYS A 4 47.67 54.14 43.62
N LYS A 5 48.32 53.87 44.77
CA LYS A 5 48.54 52.58 45.49
C LYS A 5 47.23 51.78 45.68
N SER A 6 47.17 50.44 45.57
CA SER A 6 47.71 49.37 46.47
C SER A 6 47.12 49.32 47.89
N LYS A 7 46.52 48.15 48.24
CA LYS A 7 46.43 47.42 49.54
C LYS A 7 45.43 46.25 49.36
N THR A 8 45.75 44.94 49.32
CA THR A 8 46.43 43.97 50.22
C THR A 8 45.55 43.32 51.32
N LYS A 9 45.46 41.97 51.27
CA LYS A 9 45.33 41.00 52.39
C LYS A 9 43.97 40.97 53.16
N LEU A 10 43.50 39.85 53.73
CA LEU A 10 44.05 38.49 53.93
C LEU A 10 42.92 37.44 54.12
N GLY A 11 43.21 36.16 53.83
CA GLY A 11 42.57 34.98 54.45
C GLY A 11 41.28 34.46 53.78
N GLU A 12 40.97 33.16 53.82
CA GLU A 12 41.76 31.96 54.18
C GLU A 12 40.97 30.70 53.75
N ILE A 13 41.52 29.47 53.93
CA ILE A 13 40.84 28.14 53.83
C ILE A 13 40.58 27.67 52.36
N PHE A 14 41.21 26.58 51.87
CA PHE A 14 40.77 25.16 51.93
C PHE A 14 39.41 24.92 51.22
N LEU A 15 39.16 23.91 50.36
CA LEU A 15 39.95 22.75 49.93
C LEU A 15 39.32 22.16 48.63
N PHE A 16 40.15 21.66 47.70
CA PHE A 16 39.94 20.65 46.63
C PHE A 16 38.58 20.45 45.88
N LEU A 17 38.73 20.35 44.55
CA LEU A 17 37.97 19.54 43.58
C LEU A 17 36.50 19.90 43.26
N LEU A 18 36.34 20.57 42.11
CA LEU A 18 35.15 20.45 41.27
C LEU A 18 35.10 19.05 40.63
N SER A 19 33.96 18.37 40.75
CA SER A 19 33.48 17.43 39.73
C SER A 19 31.97 17.18 39.90
N GLY A 20 31.18 17.65 38.93
CA GLY A 20 29.84 17.14 38.59
C GLY A 20 28.73 17.19 39.64
N LEU A 21 27.80 18.15 39.48
CA LEU A 21 26.39 17.93 39.82
C LEU A 21 25.51 18.95 39.07
N PHE A 22 25.10 18.56 37.87
CA PHE A 22 24.09 19.24 37.06
C PHE A 22 23.15 18.16 36.53
N ALA A 23 22.19 17.76 37.38
CA ALA A 23 21.07 16.87 37.09
C ALA A 23 19.95 17.31 38.05
N LEU A 24 18.97 18.04 37.54
CA LEU A 24 17.65 17.52 37.14
C LEU A 24 16.68 17.41 38.32
N LEU A 25 15.76 18.37 38.37
CA LEU A 25 14.48 18.25 39.06
C LEU A 25 13.59 17.33 38.21
N ASN A 26 13.72 16.01 38.37
CA ASN A 26 12.68 15.09 37.89
C ASN A 26 11.59 15.00 38.96
N THR A 27 10.62 15.91 38.90
CA THR A 27 9.27 15.62 39.39
C THR A 27 8.57 14.83 38.29
N GLU A 28 8.71 13.51 38.31
CA GLU A 28 8.00 12.67 37.35
C GLU A 28 6.50 12.68 37.63
N SER A 29 5.75 12.75 36.54
CA SER A 29 4.32 13.00 36.50
C SER A 29 3.52 11.79 36.92
N VAL A 30 2.56 12.01 37.82
CA VAL A 30 1.43 11.09 37.98
C VAL A 30 0.73 10.98 36.62
N PHE A 31 0.60 9.76 36.10
CA PHE A 31 -0.30 9.51 34.97
C PHE A 31 -1.74 9.73 35.45
N ALA A 32 -2.27 10.92 35.16
CA ALA A 32 -3.70 11.09 35.06
C ALA A 32 -4.20 10.26 33.86
N ALA A 33 -5.44 9.75 33.95
CA ALA A 33 -6.15 9.37 32.73
C ALA A 33 -6.19 10.58 31.79
N PRO A 34 -6.08 10.39 30.46
CA PRO A 34 -6.12 11.50 29.52
C PRO A 34 -7.41 12.31 29.73
N GLU A 35 -7.28 13.60 30.03
CA GLU A 35 -8.43 14.50 29.97
C GLU A 35 -8.97 14.49 28.54
N PRO A 36 -10.31 14.45 28.33
CA PRO A 36 -10.88 14.51 26.99
C PRO A 36 -10.42 15.80 26.29
N PRO A 37 -10.01 15.73 25.02
CA PRO A 37 -9.47 16.87 24.28
C PRO A 37 -10.48 18.03 24.15
N SER A 38 -9.94 19.24 23.97
CA SER A 38 -10.67 20.51 24.13
C SER A 38 -11.32 21.08 22.87
N GLU A 39 -11.42 20.29 21.81
CA GLU A 39 -12.23 20.53 20.61
C GLU A 39 -13.25 19.38 20.49
N PRO A 40 -14.34 19.50 19.70
CA PRO A 40 -15.44 18.52 19.72
C PRO A 40 -15.09 17.24 18.95
N ASP A 41 -14.00 16.58 19.32
CA ASP A 41 -13.68 15.23 18.87
C ASP A 41 -14.85 14.31 19.20
N ARG A 42 -15.27 13.50 18.23
CA ARG A 42 -16.38 12.56 18.44
C ARG A 42 -15.91 11.42 19.32
N TYR A 43 -16.28 11.43 20.60
CA TYR A 43 -16.07 10.29 21.49
C TYR A 43 -17.36 9.91 22.22
N THR A 44 -17.52 8.61 22.42
CA THR A 44 -18.40 8.05 23.45
C THR A 44 -17.56 7.42 24.54
N SER A 45 -18.13 7.13 25.69
CA SER A 45 -17.42 6.46 26.77
C SER A 45 -18.03 5.09 27.11
N VAL A 46 -17.15 4.11 27.29
CA VAL A 46 -17.51 2.78 27.76
C VAL A 46 -16.88 2.56 29.13
N ILE A 47 -17.73 2.24 30.10
CA ILE A 47 -17.28 1.83 31.43
C ILE A 47 -16.78 0.39 31.32
N VAL A 48 -15.49 0.18 31.58
CA VAL A 48 -14.90 -1.14 31.70
C VAL A 48 -14.71 -1.48 33.17
N GLU A 49 -15.45 -2.48 33.62
CA GLU A 49 -15.25 -3.13 34.92
C GLU A 49 -13.96 -3.95 34.88
N TYR A 50 -13.10 -3.77 35.88
CA TYR A 50 -11.89 -4.55 36.08
C TYR A 50 -11.68 -4.85 37.57
N THR A 51 -10.89 -5.86 37.90
CA THR A 51 -10.54 -6.14 39.30
C THR A 51 -9.09 -5.77 39.55
N SER A 52 -8.88 -4.88 40.52
CA SER A 52 -7.55 -4.47 40.95
C SER A 52 -7.16 -5.30 42.18
N TYR A 53 -6.04 -6.02 42.06
CA TYR A 53 -5.48 -6.89 43.09
C TYR A 53 -4.35 -6.16 43.80
N GLU A 54 -4.52 -5.94 45.10
CA GLU A 54 -3.56 -5.25 45.94
C GLU A 54 -2.59 -6.26 46.56
N TRP A 55 -1.30 -6.09 46.26
CA TRP A 55 -0.22 -6.91 46.80
C TRP A 55 0.77 -6.03 47.55
N TRP A 56 1.22 -6.50 48.71
CA TRP A 56 2.24 -5.85 49.50
C TRP A 56 3.54 -6.64 49.43
N LEU A 57 4.66 -5.94 49.28
CA LEU A 57 5.99 -6.47 49.53
C LEU A 57 6.35 -6.13 50.97
N LEU A 58 6.58 -7.13 51.82
CA LEU A 58 6.92 -6.92 53.23
C LEU A 58 8.26 -7.52 53.60
N ARG A 59 9.03 -6.87 54.47
CA ARG A 59 10.25 -7.45 55.06
C ARG A 59 9.88 -8.59 56.02
N TRP A 60 10.62 -9.69 55.97
CA TRP A 60 10.37 -10.83 56.87
C TRP A 60 10.59 -10.51 58.36
N GLU A 61 11.61 -9.71 58.69
CA GLU A 61 12.06 -9.42 60.05
C GLU A 61 10.97 -8.82 60.96
N ASP A 62 10.19 -7.88 60.44
CA ASP A 62 9.26 -7.03 61.17
C ASP A 62 7.86 -6.96 60.52
N SER A 63 7.69 -7.46 59.30
CA SER A 63 6.50 -7.23 58.46
C SER A 63 6.20 -5.75 58.21
N GLU A 64 7.25 -4.94 58.06
CA GLU A 64 7.15 -3.61 57.45
C GLU A 64 6.78 -3.74 55.97
N ILE A 65 5.70 -3.07 55.54
CA ILE A 65 5.36 -2.92 54.12
C ILE A 65 6.42 -2.00 53.50
N VAL A 66 7.18 -2.52 52.53
CA VAL A 66 8.21 -1.77 51.80
C VAL A 66 7.75 -1.32 50.41
N CYS A 67 6.67 -1.90 49.89
CA CYS A 67 6.02 -1.48 48.65
C CYS A 67 4.56 -2.00 48.61
N GLU A 68 3.68 -1.23 47.97
CA GLU A 68 2.29 -1.58 47.68
C GLU A 68 2.09 -1.56 46.16
N MET A 69 1.56 -2.64 45.59
CA MET A 69 1.35 -2.86 44.16
C MET A 69 -0.14 -3.04 43.86
N ASN A 70 -0.60 -2.50 42.74
CA ASN A 70 -2.00 -2.61 42.29
C ASN A 70 -2.04 -3.18 40.87
N ILE A 71 -2.16 -4.49 40.75
CA ILE A 71 -2.12 -5.20 39.45
C ILE A 71 -3.52 -5.55 38.95
N GLU A 72 -3.70 -5.78 37.65
CA GLU A 72 -5.00 -6.07 37.02
C GLU A 72 -5.22 -7.58 36.74
N HIS A 73 -4.46 -8.47 37.39
CA HIS A 73 -4.60 -9.94 37.25
C HIS A 73 -4.53 -10.71 38.58
N GLU A 74 -5.13 -11.91 38.61
CA GLU A 74 -5.22 -12.78 39.80
C GLU A 74 -3.89 -13.39 40.25
N ASP A 75 -2.93 -13.55 39.33
CA ASP A 75 -1.62 -14.12 39.63
C ASP A 75 -0.77 -13.19 40.51
N LYS A 76 0.32 -13.73 41.07
CA LYS A 76 1.28 -12.94 41.85
C LYS A 76 1.94 -11.87 40.97
N PRO A 77 2.29 -10.69 41.54
CA PRO A 77 3.08 -9.69 40.84
C PRO A 77 4.30 -10.30 40.14
N THR A 78 4.42 -9.99 38.87
CA THR A 78 5.58 -10.32 38.04
C THR A 78 6.80 -9.50 38.47
N LEU A 79 7.98 -9.94 38.06
CA LEU A 79 9.21 -9.17 38.28
C LEU A 79 9.18 -7.79 37.60
N GLY A 80 8.45 -7.63 36.49
CA GLY A 80 8.27 -6.34 35.82
C GLY A 80 7.41 -5.37 36.63
N GLU A 81 6.30 -5.84 37.21
CA GLU A 81 5.44 -5.01 38.07
C GLU A 81 6.16 -4.58 39.36
N VAL A 82 6.94 -5.49 39.98
CA VAL A 82 7.80 -5.12 41.13
C VAL A 82 8.83 -4.06 40.73
N TYR A 83 9.36 -4.08 39.51
CA TYR A 83 10.27 -3.02 39.03
C TYR A 83 9.56 -1.68 38.85
N ILE A 84 8.37 -1.69 38.25
CA ILE A 84 7.58 -0.48 37.94
C ILE A 84 7.06 0.17 39.23
N ASP A 85 6.39 -0.59 40.10
CA ASP A 85 5.72 -0.07 41.30
C ASP A 85 6.69 0.18 42.47
N CYS A 86 7.71 -0.68 42.64
CA CYS A 86 8.62 -0.62 43.80
C CYS A 86 10.01 -0.02 43.47
N GLY A 87 10.34 0.14 42.19
CA GLY A 87 11.60 0.69 41.73
C GLY A 87 12.80 -0.28 41.76
N GLU A 88 13.83 0.05 40.97
CA GLU A 88 15.01 -0.78 40.70
C GLU A 88 15.72 -1.32 41.96
N ALA A 89 15.80 -0.52 43.04
CA ALA A 89 16.51 -0.90 44.25
C ALA A 89 15.81 -2.04 45.02
N LEU A 90 14.48 -1.97 45.18
CA LEU A 90 13.69 -3.03 45.81
C LEU A 90 13.58 -4.25 44.89
N TYR A 91 13.39 -4.03 43.59
CA TYR A 91 13.44 -5.08 42.58
C TYR A 91 14.73 -5.90 42.64
N THR A 92 15.90 -5.23 42.66
CA THR A 92 17.21 -5.91 42.72
C THR A 92 17.37 -6.67 44.03
N ALA A 93 17.02 -6.04 45.16
CA ALA A 93 17.09 -6.70 46.47
C ALA A 93 16.12 -7.91 46.59
N TRP A 94 14.97 -7.86 45.92
CA TRP A 94 14.02 -8.97 45.82
C TRP A 94 14.52 -10.12 44.95
N LEU A 95 15.18 -9.80 43.83
CA LEU A 95 15.73 -10.77 42.88
C LEU A 95 16.98 -11.48 43.44
N GLU A 96 17.83 -10.77 44.18
CA GLU A 96 19.09 -11.28 44.74
C GLU A 96 18.92 -12.02 46.09
N GLN A 97 17.75 -11.98 46.73
CA GLN A 97 17.55 -12.58 48.04
C GLN A 97 17.63 -14.13 48.01
N GLU A 98 18.22 -14.72 49.05
CA GLU A 98 18.21 -16.17 49.22
C GLU A 98 16.82 -16.69 49.61
N ALA A 99 16.39 -17.81 49.03
CA ALA A 99 15.09 -18.41 49.33
C ALA A 99 15.01 -18.91 50.79
N CYS A 100 14.01 -18.42 51.56
CA CYS A 100 13.88 -18.83 52.95
C CYS A 100 13.47 -20.32 53.10
N PRO A 101 14.15 -21.11 53.96
CA PRO A 101 13.80 -22.52 54.18
C PRO A 101 12.38 -22.72 54.73
N PRO A 102 11.62 -23.72 54.24
CA PRO A 102 10.23 -23.97 54.69
C PRO A 102 10.08 -24.22 56.20
N GLU A 103 11.08 -24.83 56.83
CA GLU A 103 11.09 -25.03 58.29
C GLU A 103 11.18 -23.72 59.08
N THR A 104 11.90 -22.72 58.55
CA THR A 104 12.04 -21.39 59.14
C THR A 104 10.73 -20.62 59.03
N ILE A 105 10.13 -20.59 57.83
CA ILE A 105 8.82 -19.97 57.57
C ILE A 105 7.75 -20.51 58.53
N THR A 106 7.76 -21.82 58.78
CA THR A 106 6.74 -22.47 59.64
C THR A 106 6.95 -22.23 61.15
N ARG A 107 8.20 -21.99 61.60
CA ARG A 107 8.54 -21.89 63.03
C ARG A 107 8.77 -20.47 63.52
N LYS A 108 9.49 -19.66 62.75
CA LYS A 108 9.90 -18.30 63.10
C LYS A 108 10.21 -17.50 61.82
N PRO A 109 9.17 -17.07 61.07
CA PRO A 109 9.35 -16.41 59.78
C PRO A 109 10.21 -15.12 59.84
N ALA A 110 10.29 -14.45 60.99
CA ALA A 110 11.19 -13.31 61.20
C ALA A 110 12.71 -13.65 61.11
N ASP A 111 13.08 -14.92 61.06
CA ASP A 111 14.47 -15.35 60.81
C ASP A 111 14.77 -15.58 59.31
N CYS A 112 13.80 -15.31 58.42
CA CYS A 112 14.01 -15.28 56.97
C CYS A 112 14.70 -13.97 56.55
N PRO A 113 15.71 -14.00 55.66
CA PRO A 113 16.27 -12.79 55.06
C PRO A 113 15.35 -12.23 53.96
N GLY A 114 15.47 -10.93 53.68
CA GLY A 114 14.75 -10.28 52.58
C GLY A 114 13.27 -10.05 52.86
N TYR A 115 12.44 -10.33 51.87
CA TYR A 115 11.03 -9.93 51.83
C TYR A 115 10.10 -11.10 51.43
N TYR A 116 8.79 -10.88 51.51
CA TYR A 116 7.77 -11.75 50.94
C TYR A 116 6.61 -10.95 50.32
N LEU A 117 5.91 -11.58 49.38
CA LEU A 117 4.65 -11.07 48.84
C LEU A 117 3.48 -11.50 49.73
N HIS A 118 2.64 -10.54 50.08
CA HIS A 118 1.36 -10.75 50.75
C HIS A 118 0.23 -10.22 49.88
N TYR A 119 -0.79 -11.04 49.68
CA TYR A 119 -2.03 -10.60 49.06
C TYR A 119 -2.86 -9.84 50.11
N SER A 120 -3.13 -8.56 49.86
CA SER A 120 -3.95 -7.72 50.76
C SER A 120 -5.43 -7.87 50.46
N SER A 121 -5.83 -7.48 49.24
CA SER A 121 -7.23 -7.33 48.87
C SER A 121 -7.43 -7.41 47.37
N SER A 122 -8.68 -7.59 46.94
CA SER A 122 -9.09 -7.27 45.57
C SER A 122 -10.34 -6.42 45.60
N ILE A 123 -10.39 -5.44 44.71
CA ILE A 123 -11.45 -4.44 44.67
C ILE A 123 -11.90 -4.31 43.20
N PRO A 124 -13.19 -4.56 42.90
CA PRO A 124 -13.78 -4.18 41.63
C PRO A 124 -13.67 -2.67 41.44
N LYS A 125 -13.11 -2.26 40.32
CA LYS A 125 -12.97 -0.86 39.89
C LYS A 125 -13.59 -0.71 38.51
N GLU A 126 -13.99 0.50 38.20
CA GLU A 126 -14.49 0.90 36.90
C GLU A 126 -13.51 1.93 36.33
N ARG A 127 -13.17 1.82 35.05
CA ARG A 127 -12.50 2.89 34.32
C ARG A 127 -13.30 3.26 33.08
N GLU A 128 -13.36 4.55 32.81
CA GLU A 128 -14.01 5.11 31.64
C GLU A 128 -13.00 5.10 30.48
N ILE A 129 -13.31 4.40 29.39
CA ILE A 129 -12.51 4.38 28.17
C ILE A 129 -13.25 5.20 27.12
N ALA A 130 -12.61 6.26 26.61
CA ALA A 130 -13.09 7.00 25.46
C ALA A 130 -12.89 6.16 24.19
N LEU A 131 -13.98 5.98 23.43
CA LEU A 131 -13.98 5.38 22.10
C LEU A 131 -14.23 6.49 21.08
N ALA A 132 -13.30 6.64 20.14
CA ALA A 132 -13.50 7.51 18.99
C ALA A 132 -14.67 6.99 18.14
N LEU A 133 -15.51 7.93 17.68
CA LEU A 133 -16.65 7.69 16.81
C LEU A 133 -16.31 8.19 15.39
N PRO A 134 -16.84 7.56 14.33
CA PRO A 134 -16.53 7.95 12.96
C PRO A 134 -17.02 9.38 12.64
N PRO A 135 -16.21 10.19 11.92
CA PRO A 135 -16.61 11.51 11.43
C PRO A 135 -17.67 11.38 10.32
N PRO A 136 -18.34 12.49 9.94
CA PRO A 136 -19.15 12.49 8.73
C PRO A 136 -18.22 12.44 7.50
N VAL A 137 -18.75 11.99 6.36
CA VAL A 137 -18.00 11.82 5.11
C VAL A 137 -18.80 12.40 3.95
N VAL A 138 -18.14 12.76 2.85
CA VAL A 138 -18.83 13.24 1.63
C VAL A 138 -18.33 12.44 0.43
N TRP A 139 -19.25 11.79 -0.28
CA TRP A 139 -18.98 11.02 -1.49
C TRP A 139 -19.35 11.81 -2.75
N ILE A 140 -18.67 11.53 -3.87
CA ILE A 140 -18.92 12.19 -5.15
C ILE A 140 -19.44 11.19 -6.19
N THR A 141 -20.45 11.58 -6.96
CA THR A 141 -20.93 10.89 -8.17
C THR A 141 -21.20 11.89 -9.31
N LEU A 142 -21.30 11.42 -10.56
CA LEU A 142 -21.88 12.20 -11.67
C LEU A 142 -23.33 11.78 -11.93
N GLU A 143 -24.18 12.73 -12.33
CA GLU A 143 -25.56 12.49 -12.75
C GLU A 143 -25.67 12.42 -14.29
N ASP A 144 -26.48 11.50 -14.80
CA ASP A 144 -26.80 11.29 -16.23
C ASP A 144 -25.58 11.10 -17.17
N CYS A 145 -24.49 10.53 -16.64
CA CYS A 145 -23.30 10.11 -17.39
C CYS A 145 -23.12 8.58 -17.36
N PHE A 146 -22.37 8.04 -18.32
CA PHE A 146 -21.96 6.62 -18.40
C PHE A 146 -20.45 6.51 -18.64
N SER A 147 -19.80 5.41 -18.26
CA SER A 147 -18.38 5.21 -18.57
C SER A 147 -18.16 4.78 -20.02
N GLU A 148 -17.12 5.32 -20.64
CA GLU A 148 -16.66 5.02 -22.01
C GLU A 148 -15.12 5.03 -21.97
N ASP A 149 -14.46 3.92 -22.29
CA ASP A 149 -13.00 3.77 -22.40
C ASP A 149 -12.14 4.40 -21.27
N GLY A 150 -12.61 4.29 -20.02
CA GLY A 150 -11.91 4.77 -18.83
C GLY A 150 -12.12 6.25 -18.49
N THR A 151 -12.98 6.95 -19.23
CA THR A 151 -13.54 8.27 -18.90
C THR A 151 -15.06 8.15 -18.67
N ASN A 152 -15.74 9.27 -18.36
CA ASN A 152 -17.20 9.33 -18.33
C ASN A 152 -17.71 10.22 -19.45
N ARG A 153 -18.76 9.80 -20.13
CA ARG A 153 -19.47 10.57 -21.16
C ARG A 153 -20.85 10.96 -20.66
N CYS A 154 -21.22 12.21 -20.93
CA CYS A 154 -22.51 12.79 -20.57
C CYS A 154 -23.14 13.42 -21.83
N ASP A 155 -24.38 13.03 -22.17
CA ASP A 155 -25.12 13.61 -23.31
C ASP A 155 -25.84 14.94 -22.95
N LEU A 156 -25.78 15.32 -21.67
CA LEU A 156 -26.31 16.57 -21.12
C LEU A 156 -25.20 17.30 -20.33
N PRO A 157 -25.32 18.62 -20.12
CA PRO A 157 -24.36 19.37 -19.31
C PRO A 157 -24.16 18.72 -17.94
N PRO A 158 -22.94 18.30 -17.59
CA PRO A 158 -22.71 17.40 -16.47
C PRO A 158 -22.99 18.07 -15.12
N THR A 159 -23.57 17.29 -14.20
CA THR A 159 -23.82 17.70 -12.82
C THR A 159 -23.09 16.75 -11.88
N LEU A 160 -22.20 17.32 -11.06
CA LEU A 160 -21.54 16.61 -9.98
C LEU A 160 -22.47 16.60 -8.76
N VAL A 161 -22.64 15.44 -8.12
CA VAL A 161 -23.49 15.31 -6.93
C VAL A 161 -22.64 14.86 -5.75
N LEU A 162 -22.60 15.72 -4.72
CA LEU A 162 -21.97 15.40 -3.44
C LEU A 162 -23.02 14.86 -2.46
N HIS A 163 -22.73 13.70 -1.88
CA HIS A 163 -23.57 12.99 -0.91
C HIS A 163 -22.90 12.95 0.45
N GLY A 164 -23.40 13.75 1.38
CA GLY A 164 -22.94 13.76 2.77
C GLY A 164 -23.56 12.61 3.56
N ASP A 165 -22.72 11.77 4.13
CA ASP A 165 -23.09 10.64 4.97
C ASP A 165 -22.75 10.92 6.45
N GLU A 166 -23.69 10.60 7.34
CA GLU A 166 -23.56 10.76 8.79
C GLU A 166 -23.71 9.39 9.47
N PRO A 167 -22.60 8.75 9.88
CA PRO A 167 -22.65 7.40 10.45
C PRO A 167 -23.31 7.33 11.84
N LEU A 168 -23.49 8.46 12.55
CA LEU A 168 -24.07 8.47 13.90
C LEU A 168 -25.60 8.48 13.90
N SER A 169 -26.19 7.39 14.40
CA SER A 169 -27.64 7.23 14.57
C SER A 169 -28.28 8.35 15.40
N GLY A 170 -29.05 9.21 14.74
CA GLY A 170 -29.79 10.32 15.36
C GLY A 170 -29.24 11.69 14.98
N GLU A 171 -28.01 11.72 14.47
CA GLU A 171 -27.42 12.89 13.83
C GLU A 171 -27.72 12.88 12.33
N LYS A 172 -27.36 13.97 11.66
CA LYS A 172 -27.46 14.14 10.20
C LYS A 172 -26.50 15.20 9.71
N ILE A 173 -26.18 15.15 8.42
CA ILE A 173 -25.58 16.29 7.73
C ILE A 173 -26.55 17.46 7.72
N LEU A 174 -26.06 18.63 8.13
CA LEU A 174 -26.76 19.91 8.07
C LEU A 174 -26.49 20.63 6.75
N ARG A 175 -25.27 20.49 6.24
CA ARG A 175 -24.73 21.29 5.14
C ARG A 175 -23.52 20.63 4.51
N ILE A 176 -23.35 20.78 3.21
CA ILE A 176 -22.11 20.54 2.48
C ILE A 176 -21.54 21.89 2.06
N ASN A 177 -20.23 22.09 2.23
CA ASN A 177 -19.50 23.28 1.80
C ASN A 177 -18.36 22.86 0.87
N GLY A 178 -17.87 23.81 0.09
CA GLY A 178 -16.63 23.62 -0.65
C GLY A 178 -16.23 24.85 -1.44
N GLU A 179 -15.18 24.67 -2.24
CA GLU A 179 -14.61 25.64 -3.16
C GLU A 179 -14.31 24.91 -4.48
N LEU A 180 -14.92 25.38 -5.57
CA LEU A 180 -14.77 24.84 -6.92
C LEU A 180 -14.12 25.92 -7.79
N ASP A 181 -12.93 25.67 -8.33
CA ASP A 181 -12.13 26.66 -9.08
C ASP A 181 -11.99 28.03 -8.35
N GLY A 182 -11.81 27.99 -7.02
CA GLY A 182 -11.72 29.18 -6.17
C GLY A 182 -13.06 29.87 -5.84
N GLU A 183 -14.19 29.39 -6.37
CA GLU A 183 -15.53 29.88 -6.01
C GLU A 183 -16.16 29.04 -4.89
N SER A 184 -16.37 29.65 -3.71
CA SER A 184 -16.96 28.96 -2.56
C SER A 184 -18.47 28.75 -2.71
N PHE A 185 -18.94 27.52 -2.45
CA PHE A 185 -20.36 27.14 -2.42
C PHE A 185 -20.79 26.59 -1.05
N SER A 186 -22.10 26.55 -0.82
CA SER A 186 -22.68 25.98 0.40
C SER A 186 -24.12 25.51 0.15
N CYS A 187 -24.39 24.25 0.42
CA CYS A 187 -25.67 23.57 0.26
C CYS A 187 -26.24 23.21 1.64
N ASP A 188 -27.38 23.80 2.04
CA ASP A 188 -28.08 23.50 3.30
C ASP A 188 -28.83 22.14 3.27
N SER A 189 -28.12 21.08 2.89
CA SER A 189 -28.63 19.74 2.61
C SER A 189 -27.52 18.69 2.77
N ALA A 190 -27.91 17.42 2.89
CA ALA A 190 -27.01 16.26 2.79
C ALA A 190 -26.70 15.86 1.34
N LEU A 191 -27.32 16.52 0.35
CA LEU A 191 -27.10 16.33 -1.07
C LEU A 191 -26.89 17.70 -1.72
N CYS A 192 -25.83 17.85 -2.51
CA CYS A 192 -25.43 19.09 -3.17
C CYS A 192 -25.15 18.82 -4.65
N GLU A 193 -26.01 19.33 -5.53
CA GLU A 193 -25.88 19.30 -6.98
C GLU A 193 -25.05 20.50 -7.44
N LEU A 194 -23.92 20.26 -8.10
CA LEU A 194 -23.04 21.26 -8.70
C LEU A 194 -23.02 21.08 -10.22
N PRO A 195 -23.73 21.92 -10.99
CA PRO A 195 -23.58 21.97 -12.44
C PRO A 195 -22.15 22.36 -12.79
N LEU A 196 -21.46 21.53 -13.57
CA LEU A 196 -20.10 21.80 -14.00
C LEU A 196 -20.11 22.68 -15.27
N SER A 197 -19.05 23.46 -15.45
CA SER A 197 -18.76 24.19 -16.69
C SER A 197 -17.56 23.56 -17.40
N GLU A 198 -17.39 23.84 -18.69
CA GLU A 198 -16.23 23.35 -19.45
C GLU A 198 -14.91 23.88 -18.87
N THR A 199 -13.88 23.02 -18.84
CA THR A 199 -12.53 23.32 -18.31
C THR A 199 -11.48 23.37 -19.43
N GLU A 200 -10.25 23.76 -19.09
CA GLU A 200 -9.07 23.46 -19.91
C GLU A 200 -8.65 21.97 -19.71
N GLU A 201 -7.66 21.48 -20.46
CA GLU A 201 -7.26 20.05 -20.42
C GLU A 201 -6.63 19.64 -19.09
N GLU A 202 -6.08 20.62 -18.37
CA GLU A 202 -5.50 20.49 -17.03
C GLU A 202 -6.56 20.34 -15.93
N GLY A 203 -7.85 20.60 -16.20
CA GLY A 203 -8.94 20.49 -15.22
C GLY A 203 -8.99 21.63 -14.18
N ILE A 204 -9.82 21.43 -13.15
CA ILE A 204 -10.05 22.33 -12.01
C ILE A 204 -10.11 21.56 -10.69
N THR A 205 -9.70 22.19 -9.60
CA THR A 205 -9.76 21.60 -8.25
C THR A 205 -11.11 21.88 -7.58
N LEU A 206 -11.60 20.89 -6.84
CA LEU A 206 -12.73 20.97 -5.92
C LEU A 206 -12.28 20.52 -4.52
N THR A 207 -12.37 21.40 -3.53
CA THR A 207 -12.18 21.06 -2.10
C THR A 207 -13.52 21.13 -1.38
N PHE A 208 -13.87 20.14 -0.56
CA PHE A 208 -15.22 20.00 0.01
C PHE A 208 -15.26 19.28 1.36
N TRP A 209 -16.30 19.56 2.15
CA TRP A 209 -16.56 18.93 3.45
C TRP A 209 -18.04 19.07 3.85
N ALA A 210 -18.47 18.34 4.89
CA ALA A 210 -19.81 18.45 5.46
C ALA A 210 -19.80 18.88 6.94
N ASP A 211 -20.84 19.60 7.35
CA ASP A 211 -21.11 19.97 8.74
C ASP A 211 -22.25 19.09 9.31
N SER A 212 -22.06 18.53 10.50
CA SER A 212 -23.01 17.63 11.17
C SER A 212 -23.85 18.31 12.25
N SER A 213 -25.04 17.76 12.54
CA SER A 213 -25.84 18.14 13.71
C SER A 213 -25.20 17.77 15.05
N TYR A 214 -24.18 16.90 15.06
CA TYR A 214 -23.37 16.60 16.23
C TYR A 214 -22.60 17.84 16.73
N GLY A 215 -22.30 18.79 15.83
CA GLY A 215 -21.61 20.04 16.14
C GLY A 215 -20.16 20.11 15.63
N ASP A 216 -19.77 19.19 14.75
CA ASP A 216 -18.46 19.09 14.10
C ASP A 216 -18.59 19.02 12.57
N SER A 217 -17.46 18.87 11.88
CA SER A 217 -17.35 18.79 10.42
C SER A 217 -16.51 17.57 10.00
N SER A 218 -16.67 17.12 8.75
CA SER A 218 -15.82 16.09 8.16
C SER A 218 -14.37 16.59 7.99
N TYR A 219 -13.48 15.67 7.62
CA TYR A 219 -12.24 16.07 6.98
C TYR A 219 -12.52 16.90 5.71
N LEU A 220 -11.54 17.70 5.30
CA LEU A 220 -11.49 18.25 3.95
C LEU A 220 -11.14 17.10 2.99
N PHE A 221 -11.87 17.04 1.89
CA PHE A 221 -11.63 16.14 0.77
C PHE A 221 -11.37 16.96 -0.48
N ASP A 222 -10.56 16.43 -1.39
CA ASP A 222 -10.21 17.06 -2.64
C ASP A 222 -10.61 16.17 -3.83
N ALA A 223 -10.91 16.82 -4.96
CA ALA A 223 -11.14 16.18 -6.24
C ALA A 223 -10.53 17.04 -7.37
N HIS A 224 -9.98 16.37 -8.38
CA HIS A 224 -9.53 17.00 -9.61
C HIS A 224 -10.53 16.65 -10.72
N ILE A 225 -11.09 17.66 -11.39
CA ILE A 225 -12.21 17.50 -12.33
C ILE A 225 -11.85 18.10 -13.68
N ARG A 226 -12.04 17.34 -14.76
CA ARG A 226 -11.90 17.84 -16.14
C ARG A 226 -13.23 17.68 -16.88
N VAL A 227 -13.64 18.69 -17.63
CA VAL A 227 -14.90 18.70 -18.42
C VAL A 227 -14.63 19.24 -19.81
N ILE A 228 -14.61 18.35 -20.81
CA ILE A 228 -14.33 18.71 -22.21
C ILE A 228 -15.59 18.54 -23.06
N TYR A 229 -16.07 19.63 -23.66
CA TYR A 229 -17.16 19.60 -24.64
C TYR A 229 -16.69 19.05 -25.98
N MET A 230 -17.48 18.14 -26.56
CA MET A 230 -17.25 17.51 -27.85
C MET A 230 -18.46 17.69 -28.77
N GLU A 231 -18.19 17.82 -30.08
CA GLU A 231 -19.19 17.77 -31.15
C GLU A 231 -18.72 16.72 -32.18
N ASP A 232 -19.56 15.72 -32.44
CA ASP A 232 -19.32 14.71 -33.47
C ASP A 232 -19.61 15.32 -34.85
N GLU A 233 -18.58 15.43 -35.69
CA GLU A 233 -18.69 16.06 -37.03
C GLU A 233 -19.62 15.29 -38.00
N ASP A 234 -19.82 13.98 -37.82
CA ASP A 234 -20.62 13.12 -38.70
C ASP A 234 -22.09 13.05 -38.26
N THR A 235 -22.37 13.01 -36.95
CA THR A 235 -23.75 12.93 -36.41
C THR A 235 -24.34 14.30 -36.03
N ASN A 236 -23.49 15.30 -35.80
CA ASN A 236 -23.82 16.58 -35.14
C ASN A 236 -24.42 16.40 -33.73
N GLU A 237 -24.07 15.30 -33.06
CA GLU A 237 -24.35 15.09 -31.63
C GLU A 237 -23.31 15.83 -30.78
N HIS A 238 -23.72 16.26 -29.59
CA HIS A 238 -22.87 17.02 -28.67
C HIS A 238 -22.93 16.37 -27.30
N PHE A 239 -21.78 16.25 -26.65
CA PHE A 239 -21.61 15.55 -25.39
C PHE A 239 -20.39 16.11 -24.65
N TRP A 240 -20.23 15.72 -23.40
CA TRP A 240 -19.10 16.10 -22.56
C TRP A 240 -18.35 14.85 -22.11
N TYR A 241 -17.01 14.86 -22.20
CA TYR A 241 -16.17 13.96 -21.42
C TYR A 241 -15.90 14.57 -20.06
N VAL A 242 -16.00 13.75 -19.01
CA VAL A 242 -15.84 14.16 -17.62
C VAL A 242 -14.98 13.15 -16.87
N ASP A 243 -13.88 13.65 -16.30
CA ASP A 243 -12.97 12.87 -15.47
C ASP A 243 -12.99 13.43 -14.04
N VAL A 244 -13.08 12.57 -13.02
CA VAL A 244 -13.17 12.96 -11.61
C VAL A 244 -12.21 12.11 -10.79
N LEU A 245 -11.03 12.65 -10.50
CA LEU A 245 -10.02 11.98 -9.68
C LEU A 245 -10.22 12.36 -8.21
N SER A 246 -10.67 11.42 -7.37
CA SER A 246 -10.84 11.63 -5.94
C SER A 246 -11.01 10.32 -5.17
N ALA A 247 -10.36 10.19 -4.01
CA ALA A 247 -10.60 9.09 -3.09
C ALA A 247 -12.07 9.00 -2.57
N GLN A 248 -12.87 10.05 -2.79
CA GLN A 248 -14.31 10.07 -2.47
C GLN A 248 -15.22 9.70 -3.66
N TRP A 249 -14.65 9.38 -4.83
CA TRP A 249 -15.39 9.00 -6.03
C TRP A 249 -16.17 7.69 -5.84
N ARG A 250 -17.42 7.66 -6.32
CA ARG A 250 -18.36 6.53 -6.20
C ARG A 250 -19.15 6.26 -7.49
N GLY A 251 -18.68 6.77 -8.63
CA GLY A 251 -19.15 6.33 -9.95
C GLY A 251 -18.42 5.07 -10.42
N GLU A 252 -18.42 4.83 -11.73
CA GLU A 252 -17.63 3.77 -12.36
C GLU A 252 -16.13 3.97 -12.15
N ALA A 253 -15.35 2.90 -12.17
CA ALA A 253 -13.92 2.95 -11.87
C ALA A 253 -13.16 3.85 -12.86
N ASN A 254 -12.37 4.78 -12.33
CA ASN A 254 -11.48 5.62 -13.15
C ASN A 254 -10.40 4.77 -13.83
N ALA A 255 -9.84 5.29 -14.93
CA ALA A 255 -8.71 4.67 -15.62
C ALA A 255 -7.56 4.31 -14.66
N SER A 256 -7.01 3.10 -14.82
CA SER A 256 -5.93 2.48 -14.04
C SER A 256 -4.86 3.46 -13.51
N CYS A 257 -4.76 3.60 -12.19
CA CYS A 257 -3.75 4.42 -11.50
C CYS A 257 -3.83 5.94 -11.77
N SER A 258 -4.88 6.44 -12.45
CA SER A 258 -5.08 7.87 -12.73
C SER A 258 -5.19 8.71 -11.46
N GLU A 259 -5.91 8.22 -10.44
CA GLU A 259 -6.05 8.87 -9.13
C GLU A 259 -4.71 8.97 -8.38
N SER A 260 -3.96 7.86 -8.32
CA SER A 260 -2.65 7.78 -7.63
C SER A 260 -1.58 8.66 -8.27
N TRP A 261 -1.73 8.94 -9.57
CA TRP A 261 -0.87 9.84 -10.32
C TRP A 261 -1.41 11.27 -10.45
N ASP A 262 -2.66 11.50 -10.05
CA ASP A 262 -3.40 12.75 -10.30
C ASP A 262 -3.24 13.17 -11.78
N ALA A 263 -3.49 12.19 -12.67
CA ALA A 263 -3.25 12.26 -14.11
C ALA A 263 -4.48 11.79 -14.89
N PHE A 264 -5.18 12.72 -15.56
CA PHE A 264 -6.32 12.37 -16.40
C PHE A 264 -5.91 11.49 -17.59
N PRO A 265 -6.76 10.52 -18.01
CA PRO A 265 -6.54 9.79 -19.26
C PRO A 265 -6.61 10.73 -20.48
N PRO A 266 -6.27 10.28 -21.69
CA PRO A 266 -6.51 11.06 -22.90
C PRO A 266 -8.00 11.37 -23.09
N ILE A 267 -8.30 12.48 -23.77
CA ILE A 267 -9.68 12.89 -24.05
C ILE A 267 -10.30 11.91 -25.04
N GLY A 268 -11.43 11.32 -24.67
CA GLY A 268 -12.06 10.24 -25.44
C GLY A 268 -11.52 8.85 -25.14
N GLY A 269 -10.86 8.68 -23.99
CA GLY A 269 -10.49 7.37 -23.46
C GLY A 269 -9.02 7.02 -23.62
N VAL A 270 -8.65 5.87 -23.07
CA VAL A 270 -7.29 5.32 -23.12
C VAL A 270 -6.96 4.71 -24.49
N PRO A 271 -5.69 4.71 -24.93
CA PRO A 271 -5.30 4.03 -26.18
C PRO A 271 -5.50 2.51 -26.04
N GLU A 272 -5.70 1.83 -27.16
CA GLU A 272 -6.04 0.39 -27.20
C GLU A 272 -5.08 -0.53 -26.42
N TRP A 273 -3.79 -0.20 -26.32
CA TRP A 273 -2.86 -1.02 -25.53
C TRP A 273 -3.06 -0.90 -24.01
N LEU A 274 -3.86 0.09 -23.58
CA LEU A 274 -4.33 0.36 -22.22
C LEU A 274 -5.85 0.19 -22.07
N SER A 275 -6.54 -0.42 -23.04
CA SER A 275 -7.99 -0.69 -22.97
C SER A 275 -8.31 -2.01 -22.26
N THR A 276 -9.58 -2.15 -21.87
CA THR A 276 -10.22 -3.42 -21.53
C THR A 276 -11.49 -3.53 -22.39
N PRO A 277 -11.58 -4.50 -23.32
CA PRO A 277 -12.78 -4.64 -24.17
C PRO A 277 -13.98 -5.16 -23.38
N GLU A 278 -15.20 -4.88 -23.85
CA GLU A 278 -16.43 -5.38 -23.22
C GLU A 278 -16.57 -6.91 -23.30
N ASP A 279 -16.19 -7.50 -24.44
CA ASP A 279 -16.30 -8.94 -24.72
C ASP A 279 -14.92 -9.62 -24.72
N VAL A 280 -14.79 -10.74 -24.01
CA VAL A 280 -13.56 -11.55 -23.93
C VAL A 280 -13.02 -11.93 -25.32
N ALA A 281 -13.90 -12.07 -26.32
CA ALA A 281 -13.56 -12.46 -27.67
C ALA A 281 -12.69 -11.42 -28.39
N ASP A 282 -12.74 -10.15 -27.99
CA ASP A 282 -11.95 -9.08 -28.61
C ASP A 282 -10.48 -9.05 -28.12
N LEU A 283 -10.15 -9.82 -27.06
CA LEU A 283 -8.76 -10.13 -26.69
C LEU A 283 -8.12 -11.26 -27.52
N GLU A 284 -8.89 -11.97 -28.36
CA GLU A 284 -8.37 -13.13 -29.10
C GLU A 284 -7.29 -12.70 -30.12
N SER A 285 -6.10 -13.28 -30.00
CA SER A 285 -4.97 -13.06 -30.92
C SER A 285 -4.56 -14.35 -31.65
N ASP A 286 -4.00 -14.23 -32.85
CA ASP A 286 -3.49 -15.36 -33.64
C ASP A 286 -1.97 -15.29 -33.93
N LEU A 287 -1.25 -14.55 -33.08
CA LEU A 287 0.14 -14.14 -33.31
C LEU A 287 1.13 -15.33 -33.36
N PRO A 288 2.13 -15.30 -34.27
CA PRO A 288 3.02 -16.43 -34.56
C PRO A 288 4.19 -16.55 -33.57
N TYR A 289 3.89 -16.98 -32.35
CA TYR A 289 4.86 -17.16 -31.28
C TYR A 289 5.81 -18.36 -31.47
N SER A 290 7.04 -18.09 -31.92
CA SER A 290 8.06 -19.12 -32.19
C SER A 290 8.48 -19.91 -30.94
N TYR A 291 8.54 -19.26 -29.77
CA TYR A 291 8.93 -19.91 -28.52
C TYR A 291 7.78 -20.79 -27.97
N LEU A 292 6.54 -20.30 -28.05
CA LEU A 292 5.36 -21.08 -27.69
C LEU A 292 5.23 -22.33 -28.57
N ALA A 293 5.24 -22.15 -29.89
CA ALA A 293 5.17 -23.26 -30.84
C ALA A 293 6.32 -24.26 -30.64
N GLY A 294 7.53 -23.79 -30.34
CA GLY A 294 8.68 -24.63 -30.01
C GLY A 294 8.46 -25.49 -28.77
N ASN A 295 7.85 -24.93 -27.71
CA ASN A 295 7.44 -25.67 -26.52
C ASN A 295 6.32 -26.68 -26.81
N LEU A 296 5.25 -26.27 -27.52
CA LEU A 296 4.14 -27.16 -27.88
C LEU A 296 4.61 -28.39 -28.68
N ILE A 297 5.54 -28.21 -29.62
CA ILE A 297 6.16 -29.31 -30.36
C ILE A 297 7.07 -30.15 -29.45
N SER A 298 7.93 -29.52 -28.65
CA SER A 298 8.88 -30.21 -27.77
C SER A 298 8.20 -31.07 -26.70
N ARG A 299 7.02 -30.63 -26.22
CA ARG A 299 6.16 -31.38 -25.28
C ARG A 299 5.24 -32.39 -25.99
N LYS A 300 5.30 -32.49 -27.33
CA LYS A 300 4.50 -33.40 -28.18
C LYS A 300 3.00 -33.14 -28.12
N ILE A 301 2.61 -31.90 -27.84
CA ILE A 301 1.24 -31.42 -28.03
C ILE A 301 0.96 -31.32 -29.54
N VAL A 302 1.98 -30.87 -30.30
CA VAL A 302 1.97 -30.78 -31.77
C VAL A 302 2.91 -31.83 -32.38
N ASP A 303 2.47 -32.54 -33.42
CA ASP A 303 3.31 -33.44 -34.22
C ASP A 303 3.86 -32.74 -35.47
N ALA A 304 5.05 -32.16 -35.34
CA ALA A 304 5.82 -31.58 -36.44
C ALA A 304 6.86 -32.56 -37.05
N SER A 305 6.66 -33.88 -36.91
CA SER A 305 7.60 -34.91 -37.42
C SER A 305 7.80 -34.93 -38.95
N HIS A 306 6.93 -34.25 -39.68
CA HIS A 306 7.03 -34.04 -41.12
C HIS A 306 7.96 -32.88 -41.52
N CYS A 307 8.29 -31.98 -40.57
CA CYS A 307 9.24 -30.89 -40.76
C CYS A 307 10.69 -31.37 -40.63
N ALA A 308 11.62 -30.63 -41.25
CA ALA A 308 13.05 -30.78 -40.94
C ALA A 308 13.31 -30.51 -39.46
N ASP A 309 14.22 -31.28 -38.87
CA ASP A 309 14.60 -31.21 -37.44
C ASP A 309 13.38 -31.24 -36.47
N PHE A 310 12.32 -31.95 -36.87
CA PHE A 310 11.04 -32.03 -36.14
C PHE A 310 10.35 -30.67 -35.93
N GLY A 311 10.68 -29.68 -36.77
CA GLY A 311 10.06 -28.35 -36.74
C GLY A 311 10.69 -27.37 -35.76
N VAL A 312 11.71 -27.76 -34.99
CA VAL A 312 12.33 -26.94 -33.93
C VAL A 312 13.81 -26.71 -34.23
N ASP A 313 14.32 -25.51 -33.92
CA ASP A 313 15.71 -25.13 -34.14
C ASP A 313 16.64 -25.49 -32.95
N ALA A 314 17.92 -25.13 -33.06
CA ALA A 314 18.92 -25.42 -32.04
C ALA A 314 18.75 -24.63 -30.72
N TYR A 315 17.88 -23.62 -30.69
CA TYR A 315 17.55 -22.81 -29.53
C TYR A 315 16.19 -23.20 -28.90
N GLY A 316 15.50 -24.20 -29.47
CA GLY A 316 14.19 -24.64 -29.00
C GLY A 316 13.01 -23.85 -29.57
N GLN A 317 13.24 -22.95 -30.54
CA GLN A 317 12.18 -22.19 -31.21
C GLN A 317 11.63 -22.94 -32.41
N ALA A 318 10.34 -22.75 -32.71
CA ALA A 318 9.74 -23.29 -33.93
C ALA A 318 10.34 -22.62 -35.18
N THR A 319 10.78 -23.47 -36.12
CA THR A 319 11.03 -23.09 -37.51
C THR A 319 9.72 -22.68 -38.20
N ALA A 320 9.78 -22.06 -39.39
CA ALA A 320 8.56 -21.73 -40.15
C ALA A 320 7.61 -22.94 -40.36
N CYS A 321 8.15 -24.13 -40.65
CA CYS A 321 7.34 -25.35 -40.75
C CYS A 321 6.75 -25.78 -39.40
N GLY A 322 7.49 -25.57 -38.29
CA GLY A 322 7.00 -25.80 -36.94
C GLY A 322 5.86 -24.85 -36.55
N LEU A 323 5.98 -23.56 -36.90
CA LEU A 323 4.92 -22.56 -36.73
C LEU A 323 3.65 -22.96 -37.48
N ASP A 324 3.77 -23.29 -38.78
CA ASP A 324 2.65 -23.77 -39.60
C ASP A 324 1.98 -25.03 -38.99
N ALA A 325 2.79 -25.97 -38.47
CA ALA A 325 2.30 -27.19 -37.84
C ALA A 325 1.63 -26.95 -36.48
N ALA A 326 2.10 -25.95 -35.72
CA ALA A 326 1.62 -25.63 -34.38
C ALA A 326 0.46 -24.64 -34.34
N GLN A 327 0.19 -23.93 -35.44
CA GLN A 327 -0.73 -22.79 -35.48
C GLN A 327 -2.07 -23.04 -34.74
N PRO A 328 -2.81 -24.15 -34.93
CA PRO A 328 -4.09 -24.33 -34.26
C PRO A 328 -3.97 -24.40 -32.73
N SER A 329 -2.98 -25.15 -32.22
CA SER A 329 -2.74 -25.27 -30.77
C SER A 329 -2.07 -24.04 -30.18
N MET A 330 -1.36 -23.25 -31.00
CA MET A 330 -0.75 -21.98 -30.59
C MET A 330 -1.80 -20.86 -30.44
N VAL A 331 -2.83 -20.84 -31.29
CA VAL A 331 -3.99 -19.94 -31.10
C VAL A 331 -4.82 -20.36 -29.88
N GLU A 332 -5.14 -21.65 -29.76
CA GLU A 332 -5.84 -22.19 -28.57
C GLU A 332 -5.07 -21.88 -27.26
N TRP A 333 -3.74 -22.00 -27.26
CA TRP A 333 -2.92 -21.76 -26.07
C TRP A 333 -2.70 -20.27 -25.75
N GLN A 334 -2.65 -19.36 -26.73
CA GLN A 334 -2.48 -17.93 -26.42
C GLN A 334 -3.78 -17.28 -25.91
N ASN A 335 -4.95 -17.81 -26.29
CA ASN A 335 -6.27 -17.24 -25.94
C ASN A 335 -6.97 -17.91 -24.74
N ARG A 336 -6.48 -19.06 -24.27
CA ARG A 336 -7.06 -19.75 -23.09
C ARG A 336 -7.03 -18.93 -21.79
N PHE A 337 -6.20 -17.89 -21.72
CA PHE A 337 -6.04 -17.05 -20.54
C PHE A 337 -6.98 -15.84 -20.54
N ASP A 338 -7.69 -15.59 -21.64
CA ASP A 338 -8.35 -14.29 -21.88
C ASP A 338 -9.48 -14.01 -20.89
N SER A 339 -10.26 -15.04 -20.52
CA SER A 339 -11.26 -14.92 -19.45
C SER A 339 -10.65 -14.69 -18.06
N LEU A 340 -9.42 -15.15 -17.81
CA LEU A 340 -8.69 -14.91 -16.56
C LEU A 340 -8.04 -13.52 -16.55
N ILE A 341 -7.60 -13.03 -17.71
CA ILE A 341 -7.06 -11.69 -17.91
C ILE A 341 -8.18 -10.65 -17.72
N MET A 342 -9.35 -10.86 -18.34
CA MET A 342 -10.54 -10.03 -18.10
C MET A 342 -10.92 -10.00 -16.63
N LYS A 343 -11.03 -11.16 -15.98
CA LYS A 343 -11.32 -11.22 -14.54
C LYS A 343 -10.27 -10.51 -13.68
N ALA A 344 -8.98 -10.66 -14.01
CA ALA A 344 -7.92 -9.96 -13.29
C ALA A 344 -7.98 -8.44 -13.51
N SER A 345 -8.39 -8.00 -14.70
CA SER A 345 -8.67 -6.59 -15.02
C SER A 345 -9.84 -6.05 -14.19
N GLU A 346 -10.96 -6.78 -14.09
CA GLU A 346 -12.10 -6.44 -13.23
C GLU A 346 -11.70 -6.35 -11.74
N GLU A 347 -10.79 -7.21 -11.27
CA GLU A 347 -10.37 -7.29 -9.87
C GLU A 347 -9.31 -6.25 -9.46
N THR A 348 -8.46 -5.78 -10.39
CA THR A 348 -7.35 -4.85 -10.09
C THR A 348 -7.45 -3.50 -10.81
N SER A 349 -8.47 -3.31 -11.64
CA SER A 349 -8.61 -2.22 -12.62
C SER A 349 -7.47 -2.10 -13.64
N ILE A 350 -6.51 -3.04 -13.72
CA ILE A 350 -5.39 -2.99 -14.67
C ILE A 350 -5.87 -3.41 -16.07
N PRO A 351 -5.46 -2.77 -17.18
CA PRO A 351 -6.08 -3.04 -18.47
C PRO A 351 -5.85 -4.46 -18.98
N ALA A 352 -6.90 -5.10 -19.47
CA ALA A 352 -6.86 -6.47 -19.96
C ALA A 352 -5.93 -6.59 -21.19
N THR A 353 -5.97 -5.62 -22.10
CA THR A 353 -5.08 -5.58 -23.27
C THR A 353 -3.62 -5.41 -22.87
N LEU A 354 -3.33 -4.62 -21.82
CA LEU A 354 -1.99 -4.48 -21.26
C LEU A 354 -1.46 -5.81 -20.70
N ILE A 355 -2.25 -6.52 -19.89
CA ILE A 355 -1.86 -7.82 -19.31
C ILE A 355 -1.63 -8.86 -20.43
N LYS A 356 -2.50 -8.90 -21.44
CA LYS A 356 -2.37 -9.77 -22.62
C LYS A 356 -1.07 -9.50 -23.37
N ARG A 357 -0.77 -8.23 -23.67
CA ARG A 357 0.47 -7.78 -24.34
C ARG A 357 1.72 -8.05 -23.49
N LEU A 358 1.64 -7.90 -22.16
CA LEU A 358 2.71 -8.26 -21.23
C LEU A 358 3.06 -9.76 -21.35
N PHE A 359 2.07 -10.66 -21.23
CA PHE A 359 2.33 -12.11 -21.34
C PHE A 359 2.82 -12.55 -22.72
N ALA A 360 2.34 -11.89 -23.77
CA ALA A 360 2.85 -12.06 -25.13
C ALA A 360 4.34 -11.73 -25.22
N ARG A 361 4.76 -10.59 -24.64
CA ARG A 361 6.16 -10.13 -24.63
C ARG A 361 7.04 -11.01 -23.75
N GLU A 362 6.60 -11.24 -22.52
CA GLU A 362 7.40 -11.84 -21.46
C GLU A 362 7.66 -13.34 -21.65
N SER A 363 6.62 -14.10 -21.98
CA SER A 363 6.69 -15.57 -22.00
C SER A 363 6.14 -16.20 -23.28
N GLN A 364 5.55 -15.40 -24.17
CA GLN A 364 4.71 -15.86 -25.29
C GLN A 364 3.64 -16.85 -24.78
N PHE A 365 3.02 -16.53 -23.64
CA PHE A 365 2.03 -17.36 -22.94
C PHE A 365 2.51 -18.75 -22.47
N TRP A 366 3.82 -19.03 -22.47
CA TRP A 366 4.38 -20.27 -21.93
C TRP A 366 4.90 -20.05 -20.50
N PRO A 367 4.23 -20.56 -19.44
CA PRO A 367 4.52 -20.25 -18.03
C PRO A 367 5.76 -21.00 -17.52
N GLY A 368 6.91 -20.68 -18.12
CA GLY A 368 8.20 -21.32 -17.89
C GLY A 368 9.01 -20.69 -16.77
N ILE A 369 10.30 -21.02 -16.77
CA ILE A 369 11.33 -20.42 -15.90
C ILE A 369 12.48 -20.00 -16.81
N PHE A 370 12.93 -18.77 -16.65
CA PHE A 370 13.91 -18.11 -17.52
C PHE A 370 15.07 -17.58 -16.67
N ASN A 371 16.06 -16.96 -17.31
CA ASN A 371 17.25 -16.37 -16.68
C ASN A 371 17.81 -17.15 -15.48
N ALA A 372 18.12 -18.42 -15.73
CA ALA A 372 18.71 -19.39 -14.79
C ALA A 372 17.88 -19.72 -13.52
N GLY A 373 16.64 -19.26 -13.42
CA GLY A 373 15.76 -19.49 -12.26
C GLY A 373 15.14 -18.23 -11.67
N GLU A 374 15.59 -17.05 -12.09
CA GLU A 374 15.24 -15.77 -11.48
C GLU A 374 13.88 -15.23 -11.96
N ASP A 375 13.50 -15.57 -13.19
CA ASP A 375 12.29 -15.09 -13.87
C ASP A 375 11.28 -16.24 -14.02
N VAL A 376 10.05 -16.07 -13.50
CA VAL A 376 9.11 -17.19 -13.33
C VAL A 376 7.69 -16.86 -13.80
N GLY A 377 7.07 -17.76 -14.57
CA GLY A 377 5.65 -17.73 -14.93
C GLY A 377 5.33 -16.88 -16.17
N LEU A 378 4.05 -16.52 -16.34
CA LEU A 378 3.55 -15.84 -17.55
C LEU A 378 4.12 -14.43 -17.76
N GLY A 379 4.30 -13.67 -16.67
CA GLY A 379 4.89 -12.33 -16.65
C GLY A 379 6.25 -12.27 -15.97
N GLN A 380 6.99 -13.38 -15.88
CA GLN A 380 8.40 -13.41 -15.46
C GLN A 380 8.69 -12.79 -14.08
N LEU A 381 7.94 -13.19 -13.05
CA LEU A 381 8.08 -12.63 -11.70
C LEU A 381 9.45 -12.97 -11.11
N THR A 382 10.11 -11.95 -10.56
CA THR A 382 11.35 -12.07 -9.78
C THR A 382 11.09 -11.79 -8.30
N GLU A 383 12.05 -12.09 -7.41
CA GLU A 383 11.94 -11.66 -6.00
C GLU A 383 11.80 -10.14 -5.87
N ASN A 384 12.46 -9.35 -6.71
CA ASN A 384 12.30 -7.89 -6.69
C ASN A 384 10.90 -7.46 -7.15
N GLY A 385 10.32 -8.14 -8.16
CA GLY A 385 8.93 -7.93 -8.56
C GLY A 385 7.93 -8.28 -7.45
N ALA A 386 8.19 -9.34 -6.69
CA ALA A 386 7.41 -9.70 -5.51
C ALA A 386 7.55 -8.67 -4.37
N ASP A 387 8.72 -8.06 -4.19
CA ASP A 387 8.92 -6.95 -3.26
C ASP A 387 8.07 -5.73 -3.65
N ILE A 388 8.05 -5.39 -4.94
CA ILE A 388 7.22 -4.30 -5.50
C ILE A 388 5.74 -4.58 -5.26
N ALA A 389 5.27 -5.80 -5.57
CA ALA A 389 3.88 -6.21 -5.40
C ALA A 389 3.41 -6.04 -3.94
N PHE A 390 4.20 -6.43 -2.95
CA PHE A 390 3.80 -6.30 -1.54
C PHE A 390 4.02 -4.91 -0.94
N LEU A 391 5.03 -4.18 -1.40
CA LEU A 391 5.33 -2.84 -0.88
C LEU A 391 4.34 -1.79 -1.39
N TRP A 392 3.87 -1.93 -2.63
CA TRP A 392 3.04 -0.93 -3.32
C TRP A 392 1.59 -1.37 -3.57
N ASN A 393 1.22 -2.59 -3.18
CA ASN A 393 -0.17 -3.03 -3.10
C ASN A 393 -0.41 -3.70 -1.73
N PRO A 394 -0.68 -2.91 -0.67
CA PRO A 394 -0.88 -3.43 0.68
C PRO A 394 -2.08 -4.38 0.79
N VAL A 395 -3.15 -4.15 0.02
CA VAL A 395 -4.34 -5.02 -0.01
C VAL A 395 -3.96 -6.42 -0.49
N PHE A 396 -3.19 -6.52 -1.57
CA PHE A 396 -2.68 -7.81 -2.07
C PHE A 396 -1.74 -8.49 -1.07
N PHE A 397 -0.92 -7.73 -0.32
CA PHE A 397 -0.14 -8.30 0.77
C PHE A 397 -1.03 -8.87 1.89
N GLU A 398 -2.07 -8.15 2.32
CA GLU A 398 -3.00 -8.59 3.36
C GLU A 398 -3.75 -9.87 2.97
N GLU A 399 -4.10 -10.03 1.69
CA GLU A 399 -4.72 -11.25 1.16
C GLU A 399 -3.74 -12.43 1.04
N PHE A 400 -2.49 -12.18 0.59
CA PHE A 400 -1.53 -13.24 0.30
C PHE A 400 -0.75 -13.71 1.54
N CYS A 401 -0.39 -12.81 2.46
CA CYS A 401 0.44 -13.13 3.63
C CYS A 401 -0.13 -14.28 4.51
N PRO A 402 -1.45 -14.36 4.78
CA PRO A 402 -2.06 -15.47 5.52
C PRO A 402 -1.97 -16.85 4.84
N LEU A 403 -1.55 -16.92 3.57
CA LEU A 403 -1.26 -18.18 2.87
C LEU A 403 0.14 -18.72 3.21
N VAL A 404 1.00 -17.91 3.82
CA VAL A 404 2.43 -18.19 4.07
C VAL A 404 2.76 -18.32 5.57
N PHE A 405 2.06 -17.55 6.41
CA PHE A 405 2.25 -17.50 7.88
C PHE A 405 0.97 -17.89 8.63
N GLU A 406 1.14 -18.53 9.79
CA GLU A 406 0.06 -18.92 10.71
C GLU A 406 0.16 -18.07 11.98
N GLY A 407 -0.68 -17.03 12.12
CA GLY A 407 -0.66 -16.19 13.33
C GLY A 407 -1.00 -14.74 13.04
N ASN A 408 -0.36 -13.84 13.78
CA ASN A 408 -0.55 -12.40 13.70
C ASN A 408 0.60 -11.67 12.97
N GLU A 409 1.53 -12.40 12.35
CA GLU A 409 2.67 -11.84 11.61
C GLU A 409 2.25 -10.86 10.50
N CYS A 410 1.07 -11.04 9.90
CA CYS A 410 0.57 -10.20 8.82
C CYS A 410 -0.14 -8.92 9.30
N GLU A 411 -0.46 -8.78 10.60
CA GLU A 411 -1.29 -7.67 11.13
C GLU A 411 -0.61 -6.28 11.02
N GLY A 412 0.71 -6.23 10.90
CA GLY A 412 1.49 -4.98 10.76
C GLY A 412 1.77 -4.55 9.30
N GLY A 413 1.31 -5.31 8.30
CA GLY A 413 1.66 -5.07 6.90
C GLY A 413 3.08 -5.51 6.53
N TYR A 414 3.45 -5.32 5.26
CA TYR A 414 4.67 -5.89 4.68
C TYR A 414 5.98 -5.37 5.32
N LEU A 415 5.99 -4.10 5.76
CA LEU A 415 7.18 -3.45 6.33
C LEU A 415 7.46 -3.82 7.79
N ASP A 416 6.46 -4.35 8.52
CA ASP A 416 6.62 -4.83 9.89
C ASP A 416 7.20 -6.26 9.94
N LEU A 417 7.18 -6.99 8.82
CA LEU A 417 7.88 -8.26 8.66
C LEU A 417 9.41 -8.05 8.74
N ASN A 418 10.11 -8.92 9.48
CA ASN A 418 11.57 -8.92 9.45
C ASN A 418 12.12 -9.46 8.12
N GLU A 419 13.40 -9.18 7.82
CA GLU A 419 14.07 -9.53 6.56
C GLU A 419 13.85 -10.99 6.12
N ALA A 420 13.90 -11.96 7.04
CA ALA A 420 13.70 -13.37 6.74
C ALA A 420 12.21 -13.75 6.53
N GLN A 421 11.28 -12.98 7.11
CA GLN A 421 9.84 -13.10 6.81
C GLN A 421 9.52 -12.51 5.43
N GLN A 422 10.10 -11.35 5.09
CA GLN A 422 9.98 -10.73 3.77
C GLN A 422 10.55 -11.62 2.66
N GLU A 423 11.77 -12.14 2.83
CA GLU A 423 12.39 -13.13 1.93
C GLU A 423 11.47 -14.34 1.72
N ARG A 424 10.88 -14.87 2.80
CA ARG A 424 9.97 -16.02 2.74
C ARG A 424 8.67 -15.73 2.01
N VAL A 425 8.02 -14.58 2.21
CA VAL A 425 6.75 -14.26 1.52
C VAL A 425 6.99 -13.93 0.05
N ARG A 426 8.07 -13.23 -0.30
CA ARG A 426 8.50 -13.03 -1.70
C ARG A 426 8.77 -14.35 -2.41
N GLY A 427 9.58 -15.22 -1.79
CA GLY A 427 9.88 -16.55 -2.32
C GLY A 427 8.63 -17.43 -2.48
N ALA A 428 7.66 -17.31 -1.57
CA ALA A 428 6.37 -17.98 -1.70
C ALA A 428 5.53 -17.43 -2.87
N LEU A 429 5.55 -16.12 -3.12
CA LEU A 429 4.87 -15.52 -4.28
C LEU A 429 5.48 -15.99 -5.60
N VAL A 430 6.81 -15.90 -5.72
CA VAL A 430 7.57 -16.40 -6.90
C VAL A 430 7.32 -17.89 -7.12
N TYR A 431 7.29 -18.69 -6.05
CA TYR A 431 6.92 -20.10 -6.14
C TYR A 431 5.47 -20.31 -6.63
N SER A 432 4.53 -19.45 -6.22
CA SER A 432 3.12 -19.55 -6.59
C SER A 432 2.81 -19.16 -8.06
N VAL A 433 3.75 -18.53 -8.78
CA VAL A 433 3.64 -18.35 -10.25
C VAL A 433 4.42 -19.40 -11.05
N ASN A 434 5.12 -20.32 -10.38
CA ASN A 434 5.85 -21.40 -11.04
C ASN A 434 4.93 -22.55 -11.46
N ALA A 435 4.52 -22.54 -12.72
CA ALA A 435 3.70 -23.62 -13.27
C ALA A 435 4.51 -24.85 -13.76
N MET A 436 5.84 -24.85 -13.72
CA MET A 436 6.64 -25.95 -14.28
C MET A 436 6.62 -27.19 -13.38
N LYS A 437 6.23 -28.35 -13.93
CA LYS A 437 5.95 -29.56 -13.15
C LYS A 437 6.24 -30.85 -13.92
N ASP A 438 7.29 -31.58 -13.52
CA ASP A 438 7.81 -32.77 -14.22
C ASP A 438 6.83 -33.94 -14.33
N ASP A 439 5.91 -34.11 -13.38
CA ASP A 439 4.91 -35.20 -13.38
C ASP A 439 3.56 -34.81 -14.02
N ALA A 440 3.40 -33.55 -14.43
CA ALA A 440 2.21 -33.08 -15.15
C ALA A 440 2.21 -33.59 -16.60
N PRO A 441 1.05 -33.92 -17.20
CA PRO A 441 0.96 -34.47 -18.55
C PRO A 441 1.65 -33.65 -19.66
N LEU A 442 1.74 -32.32 -19.47
CA LEU A 442 2.35 -31.37 -20.41
C LEU A 442 3.70 -30.80 -19.92
N GLY A 443 4.17 -31.22 -18.74
CA GLY A 443 5.29 -30.56 -18.04
C GLY A 443 4.91 -29.23 -17.35
N VAL A 444 3.61 -28.89 -17.35
CA VAL A 444 3.05 -27.64 -16.79
C VAL A 444 1.80 -27.98 -15.96
N ASP A 445 1.71 -27.42 -14.75
CA ASP A 445 0.50 -27.42 -13.93
C ASP A 445 -0.42 -26.29 -14.38
N LEU A 446 -1.48 -26.64 -15.10
CA LEU A 446 -2.36 -25.64 -15.70
C LEU A 446 -3.12 -24.82 -14.65
N ALA A 447 -3.49 -25.42 -13.51
CA ALA A 447 -4.19 -24.70 -12.45
C ALA A 447 -3.29 -23.65 -11.79
N GLN A 448 -1.98 -23.92 -11.69
CA GLN A 448 -1.00 -22.95 -11.19
C GLN A 448 -0.77 -21.81 -12.18
N ALA A 449 -0.70 -22.11 -13.48
CA ALA A 449 -0.62 -21.10 -14.53
C ALA A 449 -1.86 -20.19 -14.54
N ASP A 450 -3.05 -20.79 -14.46
CA ASP A 450 -4.32 -20.07 -14.44
C ASP A 450 -4.43 -19.16 -13.19
N TYR A 451 -3.99 -19.64 -12.02
CA TYR A 451 -3.90 -18.83 -10.79
C TYR A 451 -2.89 -17.68 -10.90
N SER A 452 -1.78 -17.86 -11.60
CA SER A 452 -0.72 -16.84 -11.69
C SER A 452 -1.15 -15.53 -12.37
N VAL A 453 -2.22 -15.55 -13.17
CA VAL A 453 -2.69 -14.38 -13.94
C VAL A 453 -3.00 -13.18 -13.04
N SER A 454 -3.72 -13.38 -11.93
CA SER A 454 -4.07 -12.29 -11.00
C SER A 454 -2.87 -11.77 -10.20
N ILE A 455 -1.84 -12.60 -9.98
CA ILE A 455 -0.59 -12.15 -9.33
C ILE A 455 0.13 -11.15 -10.23
N PHE A 456 0.21 -11.40 -11.54
CA PHE A 456 0.85 -10.47 -12.46
C PHE A 456 0.08 -9.15 -12.60
N ALA A 457 -1.26 -9.19 -12.59
CA ALA A 457 -2.09 -7.98 -12.55
C ALA A 457 -1.84 -7.16 -11.26
N ASN A 458 -1.80 -7.81 -10.09
CA ASN A 458 -1.47 -7.13 -8.83
C ASN A 458 -0.01 -6.61 -8.78
N THR A 459 0.91 -7.28 -9.48
CA THR A 459 2.31 -6.82 -9.61
C THR A 459 2.42 -5.59 -10.53
N LEU A 460 1.63 -5.55 -11.62
CA LEU A 460 1.52 -4.34 -12.48
C LEU A 460 0.93 -3.16 -11.71
N LEU A 461 -0.11 -3.39 -10.87
CA LEU A 461 -0.67 -2.37 -9.98
C LEU A 461 0.39 -1.82 -9.01
N GLY A 462 1.13 -2.69 -8.30
CA GLY A 462 2.25 -2.24 -7.47
C GLY A 462 3.34 -1.50 -8.26
N SER A 463 3.57 -1.86 -9.53
CA SER A 463 4.53 -1.18 -10.39
C SER A 463 4.07 0.23 -10.81
N CYS A 464 2.77 0.45 -11.03
CA CYS A 464 2.22 1.77 -11.37
C CYS A 464 2.27 2.73 -10.16
N GLU A 465 1.93 2.25 -8.97
CA GLU A 465 1.99 2.98 -7.70
C GLU A 465 3.44 3.40 -7.38
N GLN A 466 4.38 2.48 -7.53
CA GLN A 466 5.81 2.78 -7.39
C GLN A 466 6.27 3.80 -8.43
N THR A 467 5.77 3.75 -9.67
CA THR A 467 6.14 4.69 -10.74
C THR A 467 5.74 6.11 -10.39
N GLY A 468 4.52 6.32 -9.89
CA GLY A 468 4.06 7.62 -9.40
C GLY A 468 4.97 8.16 -8.28
N THR A 469 5.32 7.30 -7.32
CA THR A 469 6.22 7.67 -6.22
C THR A 469 7.66 7.94 -6.68
N VAL A 470 8.16 7.23 -7.70
CA VAL A 470 9.47 7.49 -8.31
C VAL A 470 9.47 8.85 -9.02
N VAL A 471 8.42 9.19 -9.77
CA VAL A 471 8.28 10.52 -10.38
C VAL A 471 8.27 11.60 -9.30
N PHE A 472 7.38 11.49 -8.30
CA PHE A 472 7.28 12.45 -7.20
C PHE A 472 8.61 12.63 -6.45
N ASN A 473 9.32 11.55 -6.11
CA ASN A 473 10.59 11.63 -5.39
C ASN A 473 11.72 12.31 -6.20
N ASN A 474 11.65 12.30 -7.53
CA ASN A 474 12.62 12.99 -8.39
C ASN A 474 12.27 14.46 -8.67
N THR A 475 11.01 14.87 -8.49
CA THR A 475 10.48 16.18 -8.98
C THR A 475 9.78 17.04 -7.93
N ALA A 476 9.38 16.45 -6.80
CA ALA A 476 8.50 17.02 -5.78
C ALA A 476 7.17 17.58 -6.30
N GLN A 477 6.64 17.00 -7.39
CA GLN A 477 5.39 17.41 -8.05
C GLN A 477 4.53 16.19 -8.37
N SER A 478 3.21 16.41 -8.51
CA SER A 478 2.25 15.41 -8.97
C SER A 478 2.68 14.82 -10.34
N PRO A 479 2.62 13.50 -10.55
CA PRO A 479 3.00 12.89 -11.83
C PRO A 479 2.22 13.44 -13.03
N GLY A 480 0.90 13.58 -12.92
CA GLY A 480 0.05 14.10 -14.00
C GLY A 480 0.28 15.56 -14.35
N ALA A 481 0.83 16.35 -13.43
CA ALA A 481 1.23 17.74 -13.69
C ALA A 481 2.54 17.87 -14.49
N LEU A 482 3.22 16.75 -14.82
CA LEU A 482 4.54 16.73 -15.45
C LEU A 482 4.59 16.00 -16.78
N THR A 483 3.70 15.03 -17.01
CA THR A 483 3.77 14.08 -18.11
C THR A 483 2.41 13.44 -18.35
N SER A 484 2.21 12.83 -19.52
CA SER A 484 0.91 12.25 -19.88
C SER A 484 0.62 10.93 -19.14
N TYR A 485 -0.66 10.60 -18.97
CA TYR A 485 -1.09 9.30 -18.45
C TYR A 485 -0.50 8.11 -19.24
N GLU A 486 -0.38 8.24 -20.57
CA GLU A 486 0.23 7.21 -21.41
C GLU A 486 1.75 7.09 -21.17
N ASP A 487 2.46 8.21 -20.98
CA ASP A 487 3.88 8.21 -20.62
C ASP A 487 4.11 7.57 -19.24
N LEU A 488 3.22 7.77 -18.27
CA LEU A 488 3.30 7.13 -16.95
C LEU A 488 3.13 5.61 -17.04
N TRP A 489 2.28 5.09 -17.94
CA TRP A 489 2.21 3.67 -18.23
C TRP A 489 3.48 3.14 -18.93
N LYS A 490 4.08 3.91 -19.84
CA LYS A 490 5.39 3.58 -20.44
C LYS A 490 6.52 3.58 -19.38
N PHE A 491 6.48 4.49 -18.42
CA PHE A 491 7.41 4.51 -17.28
C PHE A 491 7.16 3.32 -16.34
N THR A 492 5.90 2.89 -16.18
CA THR A 492 5.52 1.70 -15.43
C THR A 492 6.09 0.43 -16.07
N LEU A 493 6.12 0.33 -17.40
CA LEU A 493 6.78 -0.79 -18.08
C LEU A 493 8.31 -0.77 -17.92
N VAL A 494 8.96 0.40 -17.86
CA VAL A 494 10.38 0.50 -17.47
C VAL A 494 10.57 0.05 -16.02
N ASN A 495 9.66 0.42 -15.11
CA ASN A 495 9.73 0.01 -13.72
C ASN A 495 9.55 -1.51 -13.56
N TYR A 496 8.58 -2.10 -14.26
CA TYR A 496 8.32 -3.54 -14.26
C TYR A 496 9.52 -4.34 -14.79
N ASN A 497 10.06 -3.94 -15.95
CA ASN A 497 11.13 -4.70 -16.63
C ASN A 497 12.54 -4.45 -16.07
N ALA A 498 12.86 -3.22 -15.67
CA ALA A 498 14.21 -2.80 -15.30
C ALA A 498 14.32 -2.18 -13.90
N GLY A 499 13.21 -2.02 -13.18
CA GLY A 499 13.16 -1.57 -11.79
C GLY A 499 13.23 -0.04 -11.60
N ALA A 500 12.74 0.40 -10.45
CA ALA A 500 12.65 1.80 -10.05
C ALA A 500 13.99 2.57 -10.12
N GLY A 501 15.11 1.87 -9.92
CA GLY A 501 16.45 2.44 -10.07
C GLY A 501 16.76 2.88 -11.50
N CYS A 502 16.37 2.08 -12.51
CA CYS A 502 16.52 2.45 -13.92
C CYS A 502 15.63 3.65 -14.28
N LEU A 503 14.37 3.64 -13.85
CA LEU A 503 13.44 4.74 -14.06
C LEU A 503 13.92 6.04 -13.40
N SER A 504 14.30 6.01 -12.11
CA SER A 504 14.77 7.18 -11.37
C SER A 504 16.05 7.79 -11.96
N LEU A 505 16.98 6.97 -12.47
CA LEU A 505 18.19 7.48 -13.13
C LEU A 505 17.87 8.15 -14.47
N ALA A 506 16.94 7.59 -15.26
CA ALA A 506 16.52 8.17 -16.53
C ALA A 506 15.75 9.49 -16.33
N LEU A 507 14.88 9.56 -15.33
CA LEU A 507 14.22 10.81 -14.90
C LEU A 507 15.26 11.86 -14.48
N GLY A 508 16.20 11.51 -13.61
CA GLY A 508 17.24 12.42 -13.12
C GLY A 508 18.12 13.00 -14.25
N GLU A 509 18.48 12.19 -15.24
CA GLU A 509 19.23 12.64 -16.42
C GLU A 509 18.38 13.52 -17.35
N THR A 510 17.10 13.18 -17.56
CA THR A 510 16.14 13.98 -18.34
C THR A 510 15.94 15.38 -17.75
N ILE A 511 15.73 15.44 -16.43
CA ILE A 511 15.64 16.71 -15.67
C ILE A 511 16.97 17.47 -15.73
N GLY A 512 18.10 16.79 -15.55
CA GLY A 512 19.44 17.37 -15.62
C GLY A 512 19.76 18.01 -16.98
N ASN A 513 19.24 17.43 -18.06
CA ASN A 513 19.35 17.95 -19.42
C ASN A 513 18.31 19.04 -19.76
N ASN A 514 17.41 19.39 -18.83
CA ASN A 514 16.30 20.33 -19.03
C ASN A 514 15.37 19.91 -20.19
N GLN A 515 15.15 18.60 -20.32
CA GLN A 515 14.19 18.03 -21.24
C GLN A 515 12.82 17.91 -20.58
N GLU A 516 11.77 17.94 -21.39
CA GLU A 516 10.40 17.62 -20.97
C GLU A 516 10.31 16.16 -20.54
N ILE A 517 9.57 15.88 -19.47
CA ILE A 517 9.37 14.51 -18.97
C ILE A 517 8.31 13.86 -19.86
N ASN A 518 8.76 13.06 -20.83
CA ASN A 518 7.94 12.26 -21.73
C ASN A 518 8.74 11.03 -22.21
N TRP A 519 8.09 10.08 -22.88
CA TRP A 519 8.72 8.84 -23.33
C TRP A 519 9.90 9.06 -24.31
N GLU A 520 9.79 10.01 -25.23
CA GLU A 520 10.85 10.29 -26.22
C GLU A 520 12.17 10.68 -25.52
N ASN A 521 12.10 11.62 -24.58
CA ASN A 521 13.26 12.09 -23.84
C ASN A 521 13.74 11.05 -22.80
N LEU A 522 12.83 10.43 -22.04
CA LEU A 522 13.20 9.47 -20.99
C LEU A 522 13.84 8.20 -21.57
N SER A 523 13.27 7.62 -22.62
CA SER A 523 13.81 6.42 -23.28
C SER A 523 15.21 6.66 -23.87
N SER A 524 15.49 7.90 -24.30
CA SER A 524 16.81 8.33 -24.79
C SER A 524 17.86 8.48 -23.69
N ASN A 525 17.43 8.65 -22.44
CA ASN A 525 18.29 8.86 -21.27
C ASN A 525 18.43 7.59 -20.38
N LEU A 526 17.88 6.46 -20.80
CA LEU A 526 18.11 5.16 -20.14
C LEU A 526 19.60 4.82 -20.13
N THR A 527 20.11 4.42 -18.95
CA THR A 527 21.51 4.00 -18.85
C THR A 527 21.78 2.72 -19.66
N VAL A 528 23.04 2.45 -20.00
CA VAL A 528 23.43 1.32 -20.87
C VAL A 528 22.91 -0.04 -20.38
N VAL A 529 22.75 -0.24 -19.06
CA VAL A 529 22.19 -1.49 -18.50
C VAL A 529 20.66 -1.54 -18.53
N CYS A 530 19.99 -0.39 -18.60
CA CYS A 530 18.54 -0.25 -18.65
C CYS A 530 17.99 -0.13 -20.08
N MET A 531 18.85 0.07 -21.08
CA MET A 531 18.47 0.43 -22.45
C MET A 531 17.57 -0.60 -23.15
N GLY A 532 17.64 -1.88 -22.76
CA GLY A 532 16.75 -2.93 -23.27
C GLY A 532 15.27 -2.75 -22.86
N ALA A 533 14.99 -1.96 -21.82
CA ALA A 533 13.63 -1.61 -21.43
C ALA A 533 12.93 -0.76 -22.51
N LYS A 534 13.68 -0.06 -23.38
CA LYS A 534 13.10 0.71 -24.48
C LYS A 534 12.35 -0.20 -25.46
N ASP A 535 13.07 -1.15 -26.06
CA ASP A 535 12.51 -2.13 -27.00
C ASP A 535 11.37 -2.94 -26.34
N TYR A 536 11.45 -3.20 -25.03
CA TYR A 536 10.39 -3.86 -24.26
C TYR A 536 9.11 -3.02 -24.15
N VAL A 537 9.21 -1.72 -23.87
CA VAL A 537 8.05 -0.81 -23.79
C VAL A 537 7.43 -0.60 -25.17
N GLU A 538 8.25 -0.42 -26.21
CA GLU A 538 7.79 -0.26 -27.59
C GLU A 538 7.07 -1.53 -28.10
N ASP A 539 7.62 -2.73 -27.84
CA ASP A 539 6.98 -4.02 -28.18
C ASP A 539 5.63 -4.27 -27.45
N ILE A 540 5.29 -3.50 -26.41
CA ILE A 540 4.02 -3.60 -25.66
C ILE A 540 3.06 -2.45 -26.00
N SER A 541 3.56 -1.22 -26.22
CA SER A 541 2.71 -0.04 -26.41
C SER A 541 2.35 0.29 -27.86
N GLU A 542 3.07 -0.28 -28.84
CA GLU A 542 2.81 -0.09 -30.28
C GLU A 542 2.08 -1.29 -30.94
#